data_AF-A0A1V5Q0I9-F1
#
_entry.id   AF-A0A1V5Q0I9-F1
#
_cell.length_a   1.000
_cell.length_b   1.000
_cell.length_c   1.000
_cell.angle_alpha   90.00
_cell.angle_beta   90.00
_cell.angle_gamma   90.00
#
_symmetry.space_group_name_H-M   'P 1'
#
loop_
_entity.id
_entity.type
_entity.pdbx_description
1 polymer ?
#
loop_
_entity_poly.entity_id
_entity_poly.type
_entity_poly.pdbx_seq_one_letter_code
_entity_poly.pdbx_strand_id
1 'polypeptide(L)'
;MHTIRAEERDGLAALLKDFRWRLTGALPLAAGMVTAGGIALKEVDPISFASRLIAGLYLAGEVLDLAADTGGYNLQAAFSTGYLAGAAAAK
;
A
#
# COMPACT_ATOMS: atom_id res chain seq x y z
N MET A 1 19.10 -36.65 31.10
CA MET A 1 19.31 -36.43 29.65
C MET A 1 17.94 -36.35 29.01
N HIS A 2 17.45 -35.16 28.68
CA HIS A 2 16.13 -34.99 28.08
C HIS A 2 16.23 -35.24 26.57
N THR A 3 15.82 -36.42 26.13
CA THR A 3 15.85 -36.80 24.71
C THR A 3 14.43 -36.72 24.15
N ILE A 4 14.22 -35.87 23.15
CA ILE A 4 12.95 -35.74 22.42
C ILE A 4 12.83 -36.92 21.44
N ARG A 5 11.65 -37.56 21.34
CA ARG A 5 11.39 -38.67 20.41
C ARG A 5 11.33 -38.18 18.96
N ALA A 6 11.50 -39.08 18.00
CA ALA A 6 11.41 -38.74 16.57
C ALA A 6 10.06 -38.11 16.22
N GLU A 7 8.97 -38.71 16.66
CA GLU A 7 7.60 -38.22 16.45
C GLU A 7 7.37 -36.81 17.03
N GLU A 8 7.97 -36.53 18.19
CA GLU A 8 7.88 -35.21 18.83
C GLU A 8 8.67 -34.15 18.05
N ARG A 9 9.81 -34.54 17.46
CA ARG A 9 10.57 -33.67 16.55
C ARG A 9 9.79 -33.40 15.27
N ASP A 10 9.15 -34.42 14.71
CA ASP A 10 8.35 -34.29 13.49
C ASP A 10 7.12 -33.40 13.73
N GLY A 11 6.47 -33.56 14.88
CA GLY A 11 5.38 -32.68 15.32
C GLY A 11 5.82 -31.23 15.49
N LEU A 12 7.00 -30.99 16.08
CA LEU A 12 7.57 -29.65 16.22
C LEU A 12 7.94 -29.05 14.86
N ALA A 13 8.56 -29.83 13.97
CA ALA A 13 8.92 -29.37 12.63
C ALA A 13 7.66 -28.99 11.82
N ALA A 14 6.61 -29.81 11.90
CA ALA A 14 5.33 -29.51 11.29
C ALA A 14 4.72 -28.22 11.86
N LEU A 15 4.73 -28.06 13.19
CA LEU A 15 4.24 -26.86 13.83
C LEU A 15 5.01 -25.61 13.40
N LEU A 16 6.34 -25.65 13.37
CA LEU A 16 7.17 -24.50 13.00
C LEU A 16 7.06 -24.13 11.51
N LYS A 17 6.73 -25.09 10.66
CA LYS A 17 6.67 -24.92 9.20
C LYS A 17 5.26 -24.63 8.68
N ASP A 18 4.23 -25.06 9.38
CA ASP A 18 2.81 -24.86 9.02
C ASP A 18 1.97 -24.46 10.25
N PHE A 19 2.40 -23.41 10.95
CA PHE A 19 1.63 -22.88 12.07
C PHE A 19 0.45 -22.05 11.57
N ARG A 20 -0.75 -22.61 11.64
CA ARG A 20 -1.96 -21.97 11.11
C ARG A 20 -2.69 -21.15 12.17
N TRP A 21 -2.95 -19.89 11.83
CA TRP A 21 -3.78 -18.99 12.62
C TRP A 21 -5.14 -18.81 11.96
N ARG A 22 -6.20 -18.78 12.78
CA ARG A 22 -7.51 -18.31 12.33
C ARG A 22 -7.51 -16.78 12.40
N LEU A 23 -7.56 -16.13 11.24
CA LEU A 23 -7.71 -14.68 11.18
C LEU A 23 -9.13 -14.30 11.65
N THR A 24 -9.22 -13.38 12.62
CA THR A 24 -10.49 -12.93 13.20
C THR A 24 -10.92 -11.56 12.67
N GLY A 25 -10.03 -10.83 12.01
CA GLY A 25 -10.28 -9.51 11.43
C GLY A 25 -8.99 -8.80 11.05
N ALA A 26 -9.13 -7.66 10.39
CA ALA A 26 -8.04 -6.73 10.11
C ALA A 26 -8.04 -5.58 11.14
N LEU A 27 -6.92 -4.88 11.24
CA LEU A 27 -6.86 -3.61 11.96
C LEU A 27 -7.71 -2.55 11.24
N PRO A 28 -8.21 -1.52 11.96
CA PRO A 28 -8.92 -0.41 11.34
C PRO A 28 -8.00 0.36 10.37
N LEU A 29 -8.58 1.02 9.38
CA LEU A 29 -7.84 1.82 8.39
C LEU A 29 -6.91 2.87 9.04
N ALA A 30 -7.33 3.46 10.17
CA ALA A 30 -6.53 4.43 10.92
C ALA A 30 -5.19 3.87 11.45
N ALA A 31 -5.03 2.55 11.51
CA ALA A 31 -3.77 1.89 11.86
C ALA A 31 -2.95 1.48 10.61
N GLY A 32 -3.50 1.66 9.41
CA GLY A 32 -2.82 1.42 8.15
C GLY A 32 -1.71 2.46 7.91
N MET A 33 -0.61 2.01 7.30
CA MET A 33 0.47 2.92 6.87
C MET A 33 0.14 3.65 5.56
N VAL A 34 -0.79 3.09 4.77
CA VAL A 34 -1.25 3.61 3.49
C VAL A 34 -2.73 3.31 3.32
N THR A 35 -3.40 4.09 2.48
CA THR A 35 -4.78 3.84 2.03
C THR A 35 -4.78 3.26 0.63
N ALA A 36 -5.42 2.10 0.44
CA ALA A 36 -5.74 1.58 -0.88
C ALA A 36 -7.13 2.08 -1.31
N GLY A 37 -7.22 2.70 -2.49
CA GLY A 37 -8.39 3.49 -2.91
C GLY A 37 -8.05 4.98 -3.03
N GLY A 38 -9.00 5.78 -3.50
CA GLY A 38 -8.83 7.21 -3.67
C GLY A 38 -9.55 7.73 -4.91
N ILE A 39 -9.05 8.84 -5.47
CA ILE A 39 -9.55 9.39 -6.72
C ILE A 39 -9.12 8.50 -7.88
N ALA A 40 -10.10 8.08 -8.69
CA ALA A 40 -9.86 7.16 -9.79
C ALA A 40 -8.88 7.76 -10.81
N LEU A 41 -7.81 7.03 -11.13
CA LEU A 41 -6.78 7.49 -12.06
C LEU A 41 -7.31 7.81 -13.47
N LYS A 42 -8.43 7.21 -13.87
CA LYS A 42 -9.13 7.51 -15.14
C LYS A 42 -9.67 8.95 -15.22
N GLU A 43 -9.89 9.60 -14.08
CA GLU A 43 -10.39 10.97 -13.97
C GLU A 43 -9.26 11.99 -13.83
N VAL A 44 -8.01 11.53 -13.94
CA VAL A 44 -6.80 12.35 -13.82
C VAL A 44 -6.02 12.28 -15.13
N ASP A 45 -5.45 13.39 -15.55
CA ASP A 45 -4.49 13.40 -16.65
C ASP A 45 -3.14 12.87 -16.17
N PRO A 46 -2.57 11.80 -16.77
CA PRO A 46 -1.37 11.16 -16.23
C PRO A 46 -0.09 11.97 -16.42
N ILE A 47 -0.11 13.03 -17.23
CA ILE A 47 1.07 13.87 -17.50
C ILE A 47 1.08 15.08 -16.56
N SER A 48 -0.06 15.77 -16.48
CA SER A 48 -0.22 17.00 -15.72
C SER A 48 -0.77 16.79 -14.30
N PHE A 49 -1.35 15.63 -14.03
CA PHE A 49 -2.12 15.36 -12.82
C PHE A 49 -3.29 16.32 -12.60
N ALA A 50 -3.78 16.96 -13.67
CA ALA A 50 -5.00 17.75 -13.67
C ALA A 50 -6.24 16.85 -13.60
N SER A 51 -7.28 17.32 -12.92
CA SER A 51 -8.60 16.70 -12.98
C SER A 51 -9.17 16.82 -14.39
N ARG A 52 -9.69 15.70 -14.92
CA ARG A 52 -10.44 15.67 -16.19
C ARG A 52 -11.87 16.22 -16.03
N LEU A 53 -12.33 16.41 -14.79
CA LEU A 53 -13.69 16.83 -14.47
C LEU A 53 -13.78 18.30 -14.07
N ILE A 54 -12.75 18.82 -13.40
CA ILE A 54 -12.73 20.18 -12.85
C ILE A 54 -11.50 20.92 -13.35
N ALA A 55 -11.71 21.93 -14.19
CA ALA A 55 -10.64 22.77 -14.70
C ALA A 55 -9.91 23.50 -13.57
N GLY A 56 -8.57 23.51 -13.61
CA GLY A 56 -7.74 24.17 -12.61
C GLY A 56 -7.52 23.39 -11.30
N LEU A 57 -8.12 22.20 -11.17
CA LEU A 57 -7.85 21.29 -10.04
C LEU A 57 -6.75 20.29 -10.39
N TYR A 58 -5.76 20.14 -9.51
CA TYR A 58 -4.65 19.19 -9.66
C TYR A 58 -4.55 18.30 -8.41
N LEU A 59 -4.15 17.04 -8.61
CA LEU A 59 -4.22 16.01 -7.58
C LEU A 59 -2.88 15.27 -7.50
N ALA A 60 -2.36 15.08 -6.30
CA ALA A 60 -1.07 14.42 -6.10
C ALA A 60 -1.04 13.64 -4.78
N GLY A 61 -0.13 12.67 -4.71
CA GLY A 61 0.07 11.84 -3.52
C GLY A 61 -1.05 10.84 -3.27
N GLU A 62 -1.18 10.44 -2.00
CA GLU A 62 -2.01 9.32 -1.54
C GLU A 62 -3.52 9.54 -1.69
N VAL A 63 -3.97 10.76 -2.07
CA VAL A 63 -5.38 11.00 -2.39
C VAL A 63 -5.79 10.31 -3.70
N LEU A 64 -4.84 10.02 -4.57
CA LEU A 64 -5.04 9.25 -5.79
C LEU A 64 -5.23 7.78 -5.45
N ASP A 65 -6.02 7.06 -6.25
CA ASP A 65 -6.16 5.61 -6.15
C ASP A 65 -4.86 4.90 -6.59
N LEU A 66 -3.84 5.02 -5.74
CA LEU A 66 -2.48 4.57 -5.96
C LEU A 66 -1.87 4.17 -4.61
N ALA A 67 -1.73 2.86 -4.40
CA ALA A 67 -1.06 2.29 -3.24
C ALA A 67 -0.02 1.26 -3.69
N ALA A 68 1.12 1.27 -3.03
CA ALA A 68 2.22 0.33 -3.28
C ALA A 68 2.65 -0.38 -2.00
N ASP A 69 3.44 -1.45 -2.17
CA ASP A 69 4.08 -2.15 -1.05
C ASP A 69 5.02 -1.22 -0.26
N THR A 70 5.44 -1.69 0.91
CA THR A 70 6.48 -1.01 1.71
C THR A 70 7.82 -0.99 0.98
N GLY A 71 8.69 -0.04 1.32
CA GLY A 71 10.01 0.11 0.66
C GLY A 71 10.23 1.47 0.01
N GLY A 72 9.38 2.47 0.29
CA GLY A 72 9.52 3.84 -0.19
C GLY A 72 8.71 4.17 -1.45
N TYR A 73 7.99 3.21 -2.02
CA TYR A 73 7.23 3.40 -3.26
C TYR A 73 6.11 4.44 -3.14
N ASN A 74 5.36 4.46 -2.03
CA ASN A 74 4.32 5.47 -1.79
C ASN A 74 4.92 6.89 -1.68
N LEU A 75 6.08 7.03 -1.03
CA LEU A 75 6.80 8.31 -0.98
C LEU A 75 7.28 8.73 -2.37
N GLN A 76 7.86 7.80 -3.14
CA GLN A 76 8.30 8.07 -4.51
C GLN A 76 7.14 8.53 -5.40
N ALA A 77 5.97 7.88 -5.26
CA ALA A 77 4.76 8.28 -5.95
C ALA A 77 4.31 9.69 -5.53
N ALA A 78 4.28 9.98 -4.23
CA ALA A 78 3.92 11.30 -3.73
C ALA A 78 4.83 12.41 -4.28
N PHE A 79 6.15 12.20 -4.30
CA PHE A 79 7.09 13.18 -4.84
C PHE A 79 6.96 13.35 -6.36
N SER A 80 6.80 12.25 -7.10
CA SER A 80 6.72 12.27 -8.56
C SER A 80 5.44 12.94 -9.04
N THR A 81 4.29 12.57 -8.45
CA THR A 81 2.99 13.19 -8.75
C THR A 81 2.95 14.65 -8.31
N GLY A 82 3.49 14.97 -7.12
CA GLY A 82 3.57 16.34 -6.62
C GLY A 82 4.40 17.26 -7.52
N TYR A 83 5.54 16.79 -8.03
CA TYR A 83 6.36 17.56 -8.97
C TYR A 83 5.59 17.88 -10.26
N LEU A 84 4.97 16.87 -10.88
CA LEU A 84 4.23 17.04 -12.13
C LEU A 84 2.99 17.94 -11.97
N ALA A 85 2.19 17.70 -10.92
CA ALA A 85 1.02 18.51 -10.59
C ALA A 85 1.39 19.98 -10.34
N GLY A 86 2.43 20.22 -9.52
CA GLY A 86 2.89 21.57 -9.21
C GLY A 86 3.43 22.31 -10.44
N ALA A 87 4.24 21.63 -11.28
CA ALA A 87 4.77 22.21 -12.51
C ALA A 87 3.67 22.50 -13.55
N ALA A 88 2.61 21.70 -13.59
CA ALA A 88 1.47 21.94 -14.46
C ALA A 88 0.58 23.09 -13.97
N ALA A 89 0.34 23.16 -12.65
CA ALA A 89 -0.48 24.21 -12.04
C ALA A 89 0.13 25.61 -12.11
N ALA A 90 1.46 25.72 -12.22
CA ALA A 90 2.18 26.99 -12.27
C ALA A 90 2.34 27.58 -13.69
N LYS A 91 1.85 26.89 -14.73
CA LYS A 91 1.82 27.39 -16.11
C LYS A 91 0.59 28.26 -16.35
#